data_AF-A0A4W5PYH7-F1
#
_entry.id   AF-A0A4W5PYH7-F1
#
_cell.length_a   1.000
_cell.length_b   1.000
_cell.length_c   1.000
_cell.angle_alpha   90.00
_cell.angle_beta   90.00
_cell.angle_gamma   90.00
#
_symmetry.space_group_name_H-M   'P 1'
#
loop_
_entity.id
_entity.type
_entity.pdbx_description
1 polymer ?
#
loop_
_entity_poly.entity_id
_entity_poly.type
_entity_poly.pdbx_seq_one_letter_code
_entity_poly.pdbx_strand_id
1 'polypeptide(L)'
;MWSSGEALLRAVETPLFWIGVVTAAYFSVCSVYRLLSGLRVWLLGNGRVVSPAKLGKWAVVTGATDGIGKAYAEELARRGFSIVLISRTQEKLDDVAKSIESKYGVETNSIAADFSARDIYPKIEAGLTGLEVGILVNNVGMSYSYPEFFLQVPNLDSFIDTMVNINITSVCQMTRMVLPGMVERKKGAILNISSASGMYPCPLLTVYSASKAFVDFFSRGLEAEYKSKGILIQSVLPFFVATKLSKIRRATLDTPNPDRYVAAELNTVGLQSQTNGYLPHAVMVGTD
;
A
#
# COMPACT_ATOMS: atom_id res chain seq x y z
N MET A 1 -44.86 13.45 52.31
CA MET A 1 -44.46 14.54 51.40
C MET A 1 -43.01 14.27 51.02
N TRP A 2 -42.75 13.67 49.85
CA TRP A 2 -41.36 13.52 49.40
C TRP A 2 -40.75 14.91 49.20
N SER A 3 -39.52 15.12 49.67
CA SER A 3 -38.82 16.38 49.44
C SER A 3 -38.66 16.57 47.93
N SER A 4 -38.83 17.79 47.42
CA SER A 4 -38.82 18.05 45.97
C SER A 4 -37.54 17.58 45.27
N GLY A 5 -36.44 17.39 46.03
CA GLY A 5 -35.18 16.82 45.55
C GLY A 5 -35.24 15.33 45.20
N GLU A 6 -35.98 14.50 45.94
CA GLU A 6 -36.06 13.05 45.66
C GLU A 6 -36.89 12.75 44.41
N ALA A 7 -37.95 13.53 44.18
CA ALA A 7 -38.76 13.43 42.97
C ALA A 7 -37.96 13.86 41.73
N LEU A 8 -37.13 14.89 41.85
CA LEU A 8 -36.24 15.34 40.79
C LEU A 8 -35.15 14.30 40.47
N LEU A 9 -34.56 13.68 41.49
CA LEU A 9 -33.53 12.63 41.30
C LEU A 9 -34.09 11.41 40.55
N ARG A 10 -35.28 10.93 40.94
CA ARG A 10 -35.94 9.80 40.24
C ARG A 10 -36.34 10.15 38.80
N ALA A 11 -36.72 11.40 38.55
CA ALA A 11 -37.05 11.89 37.21
C ALA A 11 -35.83 11.93 36.27
N VAL A 12 -34.62 12.07 36.82
CA VAL A 12 -33.36 12.11 36.05
C VAL A 12 -32.67 10.74 35.99
N GLU A 13 -32.87 9.87 36.99
CA GLU A 13 -32.31 8.52 37.06
C GLU A 13 -32.74 7.64 35.88
N THR A 14 -34.04 7.66 35.53
CA THR A 14 -34.57 6.82 34.45
C THR A 14 -34.01 7.23 33.07
N PRO A 15 -33.98 8.52 32.68
CA PRO A 15 -33.30 8.97 31.48
C PRO A 15 -31.80 8.63 31.46
N LEU A 16 -31.08 8.86 32.56
CA LEU A 16 -29.64 8.55 32.63
C LEU A 16 -29.36 7.05 32.47
N PHE A 17 -30.20 6.20 33.05
CA PHE A 17 -30.11 4.75 32.86
C PHE A 17 -30.24 4.37 31.38
N TRP A 18 -31.26 4.88 30.67
CA TRP A 18 -31.44 4.58 29.26
C TRP A 18 -30.34 5.15 28.37
N ILE A 19 -29.79 6.33 28.69
CA ILE A 19 -28.60 6.86 28.02
C ILE A 19 -27.42 5.89 28.22
N GLY A 20 -27.22 5.39 29.43
CA GLY A 20 -26.19 4.40 29.75
C GLY A 20 -26.37 3.10 28.95
N VAL A 21 -27.59 2.56 28.90
CA VAL A 21 -27.93 1.34 28.15
C VAL A 21 -27.69 1.53 26.66
N VAL A 22 -28.17 2.63 26.06
CA VAL A 22 -27.98 2.91 24.63
C VAL A 22 -26.49 3.08 24.32
N THR A 23 -25.74 3.77 25.18
CA THR A 23 -24.30 3.96 25.02
C THR A 23 -23.55 2.63 25.10
N ALA A 24 -23.85 1.80 26.11
CA ALA A 24 -23.24 0.48 26.26
C ALA A 24 -23.57 -0.46 25.09
N ALA A 25 -24.83 -0.44 24.62
CA ALA A 25 -25.26 -1.20 23.46
C ALA A 25 -24.55 -0.73 22.18
N TYR A 26 -24.44 0.59 21.97
CA TYR A 26 -23.70 1.18 20.85
C TYR A 26 -22.23 0.73 20.86
N PHE A 27 -21.53 0.85 22.00
CA PHE A 27 -20.14 0.39 22.11
C PHE A 27 -20.01 -1.12 21.89
N SER A 28 -20.94 -1.93 22.39
CA SER A 28 -20.94 -3.38 22.18
C SER A 28 -21.10 -3.74 20.70
N VAL A 29 -22.05 -3.11 20.01
CA VAL A 29 -22.27 -3.31 18.56
C VAL A 29 -21.05 -2.85 17.76
N CYS A 30 -20.49 -1.68 18.07
CA CYS A 30 -19.27 -1.19 17.42
C CYS A 30 -18.09 -2.15 17.65
N SER A 31 -17.96 -2.71 18.85
CA SER A 31 -16.86 -3.64 19.19
C SER A 31 -17.00 -4.96 18.43
N VAL A 32 -18.19 -5.53 18.40
CA VAL A 32 -18.48 -6.74 17.61
C VAL A 32 -18.25 -6.48 16.11
N TYR A 33 -18.72 -5.35 15.59
CA TYR A 33 -18.49 -4.97 14.20
C TYR A 33 -17.00 -4.83 13.87
N ARG A 34 -16.21 -4.15 14.73
CA ARG A 34 -14.76 -4.01 14.57
C ARG A 34 -14.06 -5.38 14.59
N LEU A 35 -14.45 -6.28 15.51
CA LEU A 35 -13.91 -7.63 15.60
C LEU A 35 -14.22 -8.45 14.33
N LEU A 36 -15.47 -8.45 13.87
CA LEU A 36 -15.87 -9.17 12.67
C LEU A 36 -15.21 -8.59 11.40
N SER A 37 -15.08 -7.26 11.32
CA SER A 37 -14.35 -6.59 10.24
C SER A 37 -12.87 -6.97 10.25
N GLY A 38 -12.23 -6.98 11.43
CA GLY A 38 -10.84 -7.43 11.58
C GLY A 38 -10.67 -8.90 11.15
N LEU A 39 -11.58 -9.78 11.58
CA LEU A 39 -11.60 -11.18 11.18
C LEU A 39 -11.70 -11.33 9.66
N ARG A 40 -12.57 -10.54 9.02
CA ARG A 40 -12.74 -10.54 7.57
C ARG A 40 -11.48 -10.10 6.84
N VAL A 41 -10.83 -9.01 7.28
CA VAL A 41 -9.62 -8.49 6.63
C VAL A 41 -8.45 -9.46 6.79
N TRP A 42 -8.20 -9.94 8.01
CA TRP A 42 -6.94 -10.61 8.35
C TRP A 42 -6.98 -12.13 8.28
N LEU A 43 -8.15 -12.77 8.42
CA LEU A 43 -8.26 -14.23 8.32
C LEU A 43 -8.92 -14.69 7.01
N LEU A 44 -9.99 -14.04 6.59
CA LEU A 44 -10.74 -14.44 5.39
C LEU A 44 -10.17 -13.83 4.10
N GLY A 45 -9.67 -12.60 4.19
CA GLY A 45 -9.23 -11.81 3.04
C GLY A 45 -10.37 -11.46 2.07
N ASN A 46 -10.03 -10.80 0.96
CA ASN A 46 -11.00 -10.42 -0.07
C ASN A 46 -11.19 -11.46 -1.19
N GLY A 47 -11.04 -12.75 -0.87
CA GLY A 47 -11.17 -13.84 -1.83
C GLY A 47 -10.42 -13.60 -3.16
N ARG A 48 -11.06 -13.87 -4.30
CA ARG A 48 -10.48 -13.74 -5.65
C ARG A 48 -10.64 -12.34 -6.27
N VAL A 49 -10.78 -11.25 -5.49
CA VAL A 49 -10.86 -9.89 -6.04
C VAL A 49 -9.62 -9.56 -6.86
N VAL A 50 -8.43 -9.90 -6.34
CA VAL A 50 -7.17 -9.79 -7.05
C VAL A 50 -7.05 -10.97 -8.02
N SER A 51 -7.65 -10.83 -9.20
CA SER A 51 -7.52 -11.77 -10.31
C SER A 51 -7.58 -11.08 -11.67
N PRO A 52 -6.92 -11.64 -12.70
CA PRO A 52 -6.90 -11.04 -14.04
C PRO A 52 -8.30 -10.83 -14.61
N ALA A 53 -9.21 -11.78 -14.38
CA ALA A 53 -10.59 -11.70 -14.85
C ALA A 53 -11.34 -10.47 -14.30
N LYS A 54 -11.04 -10.05 -13.07
CA LYS A 54 -11.74 -8.93 -12.41
C LYS A 54 -11.07 -7.59 -12.60
N LEU A 55 -9.74 -7.55 -12.72
CA LEU A 55 -8.99 -6.29 -12.73
C LEU A 55 -8.38 -5.97 -14.10
N GLY A 56 -8.01 -6.97 -14.89
CA GLY A 56 -7.30 -6.85 -16.17
C GLY A 56 -6.09 -7.80 -16.23
N LYS A 57 -5.65 -8.16 -17.44
CA LYS A 57 -4.62 -9.19 -17.64
C LYS A 57 -3.26 -8.87 -17.00
N TRP A 58 -2.81 -7.62 -17.09
CA TRP A 58 -1.44 -7.25 -16.76
C TRP A 58 -1.31 -6.56 -15.40
N ALA A 59 -0.27 -6.92 -14.65
CA ALA A 59 0.17 -6.21 -13.47
C ALA A 59 1.51 -5.52 -13.74
N VAL A 60 1.59 -4.22 -13.48
CA VAL A 60 2.81 -3.42 -13.59
C VAL A 60 3.42 -3.25 -12.20
N VAL A 61 4.69 -3.61 -12.04
CA VAL A 61 5.38 -3.50 -10.75
C VAL A 61 6.67 -2.69 -10.92
N THR A 62 6.78 -1.58 -10.17
CA THR A 62 8.02 -0.77 -10.14
C THR A 62 8.96 -1.25 -9.04
N GLY A 63 10.27 -1.22 -9.29
CA GLY A 63 11.26 -1.78 -8.36
C GLY A 63 11.16 -3.30 -8.24
N ALA A 64 10.83 -4.01 -9.33
CA ALA A 64 10.43 -5.41 -9.31
C ALA A 64 11.55 -6.46 -9.18
N THR A 65 12.82 -6.05 -9.02
CA THR A 65 13.97 -6.98 -9.04
C THR A 65 14.41 -7.47 -7.66
N ASP A 66 13.89 -6.89 -6.57
CA ASP A 66 14.25 -7.29 -5.20
C ASP A 66 13.15 -6.93 -4.19
N GLY A 67 13.27 -7.46 -2.98
CA GLY A 67 12.45 -7.12 -1.82
C GLY A 67 10.95 -7.24 -2.07
N ILE A 68 10.19 -6.25 -1.58
CA ILE A 68 8.72 -6.20 -1.68
C ILE A 68 8.25 -6.20 -3.15
N GLY A 69 8.91 -5.44 -4.03
CA GLY A 69 8.55 -5.37 -5.45
C GLY A 69 8.67 -6.72 -6.16
N LYS A 70 9.76 -7.46 -5.92
CA LYS A 70 9.89 -8.82 -6.45
C LYS A 70 8.81 -9.76 -5.92
N ALA A 71 8.52 -9.69 -4.62
CA ALA A 71 7.47 -10.50 -4.01
C ALA A 71 6.08 -10.19 -4.61
N TYR A 72 5.76 -8.92 -4.90
CA TYR A 72 4.56 -8.55 -5.65
C TYR A 72 4.52 -9.16 -7.04
N ALA A 73 5.61 -9.07 -7.80
CA ALA A 73 5.68 -9.64 -9.13
C ALA A 73 5.41 -11.17 -9.10
N GLU A 74 6.06 -11.89 -8.18
CA GLU A 74 5.90 -13.35 -8.07
C GLU A 74 4.50 -13.74 -7.56
N GLU A 75 3.97 -13.06 -6.55
CA GLU A 75 2.66 -13.38 -5.98
C GLU A 75 1.51 -13.02 -6.93
N LEU A 76 1.62 -11.93 -7.70
CA LEU A 76 0.65 -11.59 -8.75
C LEU A 76 0.74 -12.58 -9.91
N ALA A 77 1.93 -13.02 -10.31
CA ALA A 77 2.10 -14.08 -11.30
C ALA A 77 1.46 -15.39 -10.83
N ARG A 78 1.64 -15.76 -9.56
CA ARG A 78 0.98 -16.92 -8.95
C ARG A 78 -0.55 -16.83 -9.00
N ARG A 79 -1.11 -15.60 -9.00
CA ARG A 79 -2.55 -15.33 -9.16
C ARG A 79 -2.99 -15.26 -10.63
N GLY A 80 -2.09 -15.48 -11.58
CA GLY A 80 -2.34 -15.59 -13.02
C GLY A 80 -2.17 -14.29 -13.81
N PHE A 81 -1.63 -13.22 -13.23
CA PHE A 81 -1.35 -11.98 -13.96
C PHE A 81 -0.11 -12.15 -14.85
N SER A 82 -0.17 -11.58 -16.05
CA SER A 82 1.05 -11.27 -16.81
C SER A 82 1.76 -10.09 -16.17
N ILE A 83 3.08 -10.08 -16.14
CA ILE A 83 3.83 -9.11 -15.31
C ILE A 83 4.67 -8.17 -16.17
N VAL A 84 4.46 -6.86 -16.02
CA VAL A 84 5.41 -5.85 -16.48
C VAL A 84 6.35 -5.52 -15.32
N LEU A 85 7.62 -5.87 -15.47
CA LEU A 85 8.69 -5.65 -14.50
C LEU A 85 9.44 -4.37 -14.85
N ILE A 86 9.43 -3.37 -13.97
CA ILE A 86 10.17 -2.12 -14.17
C ILE A 86 11.24 -1.98 -13.09
N SER A 87 12.50 -1.87 -13.50
CA SER A 87 13.63 -1.67 -12.59
C SER A 87 14.86 -1.16 -13.34
N ARG A 88 15.97 -0.91 -12.64
CA ARG A 88 17.16 -0.25 -13.22
C ARG A 88 18.00 -1.16 -14.11
N THR A 89 18.20 -2.41 -13.70
CA THR A 89 19.17 -3.32 -14.33
C THR A 89 18.47 -4.35 -15.19
N GLN A 90 18.71 -4.34 -16.51
CA GLN A 90 18.06 -5.24 -17.46
C GLN A 90 18.35 -6.71 -17.15
N GLU A 91 19.61 -7.07 -16.89
CA GLU A 91 20.00 -8.47 -16.58
C GLU A 91 19.20 -9.04 -15.40
N LYS A 92 19.01 -8.26 -14.33
CA LYS A 92 18.20 -8.68 -13.17
C LYS A 92 16.72 -8.78 -13.50
N LEU A 93 16.22 -7.94 -14.40
CA LEU A 93 14.84 -8.04 -14.88
C LEU A 93 14.65 -9.34 -15.66
N ASP A 94 15.59 -9.67 -16.55
CA ASP A 94 15.55 -10.89 -17.36
C ASP A 94 15.58 -12.15 -16.48
N ASP A 95 16.39 -12.15 -15.42
CA ASP A 95 16.45 -13.27 -14.47
C ASP A 95 15.13 -13.47 -13.73
N VAL A 96 14.51 -12.37 -13.25
CA VAL A 96 13.22 -12.42 -12.56
C VAL A 96 12.09 -12.80 -13.52
N ALA A 97 12.10 -12.25 -14.74
CA ALA A 97 11.17 -12.58 -15.82
C ALA A 97 11.18 -14.09 -16.11
N LYS A 98 12.35 -14.65 -16.44
CA LYS A 98 12.51 -16.08 -16.72
C LYS A 98 12.04 -16.96 -15.56
N SER A 99 12.37 -16.55 -14.32
CA SER A 99 11.93 -17.27 -13.12
C SER A 99 10.40 -17.26 -12.99
N ILE A 100 9.75 -16.13 -13.24
CA ILE A 100 8.28 -15.99 -13.20
C ILE A 100 7.62 -16.83 -14.29
N GLU A 101 8.10 -16.71 -15.53
CA GLU A 101 7.59 -17.45 -16.69
C GLU A 101 7.68 -18.96 -16.47
N SER A 102 8.85 -19.44 -16.03
CA SER A 102 9.10 -20.86 -15.77
C SER A 102 8.23 -21.41 -14.63
N LYS A 103 8.04 -20.64 -13.56
CA LYS A 103 7.33 -21.12 -12.36
C LYS A 103 5.80 -21.04 -12.48
N TYR A 104 5.28 -20.06 -13.21
CA TYR A 104 3.84 -19.75 -13.22
C TYR A 104 3.19 -19.81 -14.61
N GLY A 105 3.97 -19.90 -15.69
CA GLY A 105 3.44 -20.01 -17.06
C GLY A 105 2.71 -18.75 -17.54
N VAL A 106 3.04 -17.58 -16.99
CA VAL A 106 2.47 -16.28 -17.39
C VAL A 106 3.46 -15.51 -18.27
N GLU A 107 2.96 -14.62 -19.12
CA GLU A 107 3.79 -13.71 -19.92
C GLU A 107 4.47 -12.65 -19.03
N THR A 108 5.70 -12.27 -19.38
CA THR A 108 6.38 -11.12 -18.76
C THR A 108 6.84 -10.10 -19.80
N ASN A 109 6.99 -8.85 -19.36
CA ASN A 109 7.59 -7.77 -20.13
C ASN A 109 8.51 -6.96 -19.21
N SER A 110 9.76 -6.76 -19.59
CA SER A 110 10.74 -6.04 -18.78
C SER A 110 11.04 -4.66 -19.36
N ILE A 111 11.04 -3.63 -18.51
CA ILE A 111 11.40 -2.27 -18.90
C ILE A 111 12.50 -1.77 -17.97
N ALA A 112 13.74 -1.70 -18.48
CA ALA A 112 14.83 -1.05 -17.78
C ALA A 112 14.62 0.48 -17.71
N ALA A 113 14.43 1.00 -16.50
CA ALA A 113 14.26 2.43 -16.23
C ALA A 113 14.83 2.79 -14.84
N ASP A 114 15.60 3.88 -14.78
CA ASP A 114 16.06 4.45 -13.52
C ASP A 114 15.23 5.67 -13.13
N PHE A 115 14.43 5.51 -12.07
CA PHE A 115 13.56 6.57 -11.55
C PHE A 115 14.33 7.74 -10.92
N SER A 116 15.66 7.68 -10.82
CA SER A 116 16.48 8.86 -10.54
C SER A 116 16.42 9.89 -11.68
N ALA A 117 16.25 9.42 -12.92
CA ALA A 117 16.10 10.25 -14.12
C ALA A 117 14.64 10.65 -14.38
N ARG A 118 14.42 11.69 -15.21
CA ARG A 118 13.08 12.25 -15.51
C ARG A 118 12.59 11.95 -16.93
N ASP A 119 13.49 11.63 -17.84
CA ASP A 119 13.24 11.35 -19.26
C ASP A 119 12.85 9.89 -19.54
N ILE A 120 12.67 9.07 -18.50
CA ILE A 120 12.34 7.65 -18.61
C ILE A 120 10.87 7.35 -18.92
N TYR A 121 9.96 8.30 -18.64
CA TYR A 121 8.52 8.04 -18.69
C TYR A 121 7.97 7.75 -20.11
N PRO A 122 8.43 8.42 -21.19
CA PRO A 122 8.01 8.07 -22.55
C PRO A 122 8.34 6.62 -22.94
N LYS A 123 9.50 6.10 -22.50
CA LYS A 123 9.88 4.70 -22.72
C LYS A 123 8.94 3.74 -21.98
N ILE A 124 8.58 4.08 -20.74
CA ILE A 124 7.64 3.28 -19.95
C ILE A 124 6.26 3.29 -20.61
N GLU A 125 5.74 4.47 -20.99
CA GLU A 125 4.44 4.63 -21.63
C GLU A 125 4.34 3.82 -22.94
N ALA A 126 5.39 3.86 -23.76
CA ALA A 126 5.49 3.02 -24.96
C ALA A 126 5.43 1.52 -24.62
N GLY A 127 6.13 1.08 -23.56
CA GLY A 127 6.14 -0.32 -23.12
C GLY A 127 4.81 -0.80 -22.50
N LEU A 128 3.94 0.12 -22.07
CA LEU A 128 2.60 -0.18 -21.54
C LEU A 128 1.49 -0.09 -22.59
N THR A 129 1.79 0.46 -23.75
CA THR A 129 0.79 0.68 -24.82
C THR A 129 0.18 -0.64 -25.27
N GLY A 130 -1.15 -0.70 -25.36
CA GLY A 130 -1.91 -1.89 -25.77
C GLY A 130 -2.09 -2.96 -24.69
N LEU A 131 -1.48 -2.80 -23.50
CA LEU A 131 -1.67 -3.74 -22.40
C LEU A 131 -2.94 -3.39 -21.60
N GLU A 132 -3.76 -4.40 -21.31
CA GLU A 132 -4.85 -4.26 -20.34
C GLU A 132 -4.29 -4.29 -18.91
N VAL A 133 -3.70 -3.17 -18.48
CA VAL A 133 -3.14 -3.02 -17.13
C VAL A 133 -4.26 -3.02 -16.09
N GLY A 134 -4.37 -4.11 -15.34
CA GLY A 134 -5.34 -4.29 -14.27
C GLY A 134 -4.81 -3.92 -12.88
N ILE A 135 -3.50 -4.04 -12.66
CA ILE A 135 -2.88 -3.66 -11.39
C ILE A 135 -1.64 -2.81 -11.66
N LEU A 136 -1.47 -1.73 -10.90
CA LEU A 136 -0.20 -1.01 -10.76
C LEU A 136 0.28 -1.09 -9.32
N VAL A 137 1.51 -1.55 -9.11
CA VAL A 137 2.21 -1.52 -7.83
C VAL A 137 3.32 -0.49 -7.90
N ASN A 138 3.09 0.67 -7.31
CA ASN A 138 4.09 1.72 -7.16
C ASN A 138 4.96 1.42 -5.91
N ASN A 139 6.00 0.64 -6.12
CA ASN A 139 6.91 0.18 -5.05
C ASN A 139 8.29 0.85 -5.07
N VAL A 140 8.72 1.40 -6.21
CA VAL A 140 10.03 2.06 -6.29
C VAL A 140 10.14 3.15 -5.22
N GLY A 141 11.29 3.20 -4.56
CA GLY A 141 11.55 4.13 -3.47
C GLY A 141 13.00 4.09 -3.03
N MET A 142 13.45 5.19 -2.44
CA MET A 142 14.72 5.28 -1.73
C MET A 142 14.51 5.82 -0.31
N SER A 143 15.45 5.47 0.56
CA SER A 143 15.53 5.97 1.94
C SER A 143 16.96 6.46 2.22
N TYR A 144 17.19 6.95 3.43
CA TYR A 144 18.50 7.36 3.88
C TYR A 144 19.45 6.15 4.00
N SER A 145 20.73 6.38 3.73
CA SER A 145 21.77 5.39 4.02
C SER A 145 21.95 5.18 5.52
N TYR A 146 21.68 6.18 6.36
CA TYR A 146 21.66 6.09 7.82
C TYR A 146 20.88 7.30 8.36
N PRO A 147 20.32 7.24 9.58
CA PRO A 147 19.68 8.41 10.19
C PRO A 147 20.67 9.57 10.30
N GLU A 148 20.31 10.75 9.79
CA GLU A 148 21.21 11.90 9.74
C GLU A 148 20.44 13.22 9.91
N PHE A 149 21.07 14.22 10.55
CA PHE A 149 20.51 15.56 10.62
C PHE A 149 20.38 16.17 9.22
N PHE A 150 19.31 16.92 8.98
CA PHE A 150 18.97 17.42 7.64
C PHE A 150 20.13 18.17 6.96
N LEU A 151 20.81 19.07 7.68
CA LEU A 151 21.95 19.84 7.14
C LEU A 151 23.25 19.05 7.02
N GLN A 152 23.32 17.83 7.56
CA GLN A 152 24.49 16.96 7.54
C GLN A 152 24.38 15.86 6.47
N VAL A 153 23.25 15.78 5.76
CA VAL A 153 23.09 14.84 4.65
C VAL A 153 24.08 15.17 3.53
N PRO A 154 24.91 14.21 3.09
CA PRO A 154 25.85 14.44 2.00
C PRO A 154 25.14 14.82 0.69
N ASN A 155 25.67 15.82 -0.02
CA ASN A 155 25.12 16.32 -1.29
C ASN A 155 23.62 16.65 -1.19
N LEU A 156 23.22 17.37 -0.12
CA LEU A 156 21.84 17.60 0.27
C LEU A 156 20.91 18.00 -0.88
N ASP A 157 21.29 18.94 -1.75
CA ASP A 157 20.47 19.38 -2.88
C ASP A 157 20.13 18.21 -3.82
N SER A 158 21.15 17.46 -4.25
CA SER A 158 21.00 16.27 -5.11
C SER A 158 20.21 15.16 -4.41
N PHE A 159 20.40 14.98 -3.10
CA PHE A 159 19.65 14.02 -2.31
C PHE A 159 18.15 14.37 -2.25
N ILE A 160 17.81 15.64 -2.02
CA ILE A 160 16.43 16.13 -2.01
C ILE A 160 15.78 15.89 -3.37
N ASP A 161 16.41 16.34 -4.45
CA ASP A 161 15.87 16.21 -5.80
C ASP A 161 15.65 14.75 -6.19
N THR A 162 16.61 13.88 -5.88
CA THR A 162 16.54 12.46 -6.18
C THR A 162 15.44 11.78 -5.35
N MET A 163 15.36 12.06 -4.05
CA MET A 163 14.34 11.46 -3.18
C MET A 163 12.93 11.91 -3.56
N VAL A 164 12.74 13.19 -3.87
CA VAL A 164 11.45 13.71 -4.37
C VAL A 164 11.12 13.05 -5.71
N ASN A 165 12.05 12.98 -6.65
CA ASN A 165 11.77 12.37 -7.95
C ASN A 165 11.38 10.89 -7.82
N ILE A 166 12.17 10.12 -7.06
CA ILE A 166 11.95 8.67 -6.91
C ILE A 166 10.71 8.36 -6.06
N ASN A 167 10.47 9.05 -4.95
CA ASN A 167 9.40 8.68 -4.02
C ASN A 167 8.06 9.37 -4.33
N ILE A 168 8.08 10.56 -4.95
CA ILE A 168 6.88 11.40 -5.18
C ILE A 168 6.54 11.47 -6.66
N THR A 169 7.48 11.91 -7.51
CA THR A 169 7.17 12.11 -8.94
C THR A 169 6.82 10.79 -9.63
N SER A 170 7.54 9.72 -9.30
CA SER A 170 7.31 8.40 -9.90
C SER A 170 5.89 7.87 -9.68
N VAL A 171 5.35 7.96 -8.45
CA VAL A 171 4.00 7.47 -8.13
C VAL A 171 2.93 8.25 -8.89
N CYS A 172 3.11 9.56 -9.03
CA CYS A 172 2.20 10.41 -9.79
C CYS A 172 2.23 10.07 -11.28
N GLN A 173 3.42 9.96 -11.88
CA GLN A 173 3.57 9.70 -13.31
C GLN A 173 3.08 8.31 -13.70
N MET A 174 3.45 7.27 -12.94
CA MET A 174 2.99 5.90 -13.20
C MET A 174 1.48 5.78 -13.07
N THR A 175 0.89 6.42 -12.04
CA THR A 175 -0.56 6.48 -11.86
C THR A 175 -1.24 7.16 -13.03
N ARG A 176 -0.73 8.33 -13.46
CA ARG A 176 -1.27 9.09 -14.61
C ARG A 176 -1.29 8.26 -15.89
N MET A 177 -0.30 7.40 -16.13
CA MET A 177 -0.22 6.56 -17.33
C MET A 177 -1.27 5.45 -17.35
N VAL A 178 -1.55 4.79 -16.21
CA VAL A 178 -2.42 3.61 -16.20
C VAL A 178 -3.88 3.91 -15.87
N LEU A 179 -4.13 4.96 -15.07
CA LEU A 179 -5.46 5.25 -14.52
C LEU A 179 -6.53 5.53 -15.59
N PRO A 180 -6.25 6.27 -16.69
CA PRO A 180 -7.26 6.54 -17.72
C PRO A 180 -7.88 5.25 -18.29
N GLY A 181 -7.04 4.26 -18.64
CA GLY A 181 -7.52 2.98 -19.15
C GLY A 181 -8.29 2.16 -18.12
N MET A 182 -7.91 2.22 -16.84
CA MET A 182 -8.68 1.59 -15.76
C MET A 182 -10.07 2.21 -15.62
N VAL A 183 -10.16 3.55 -15.66
CA VAL A 183 -11.42 4.31 -15.56
C VAL A 183 -12.35 4.00 -16.72
N GLU A 184 -11.83 3.95 -17.95
CA GLU A 184 -12.61 3.58 -19.14
C GLU A 184 -13.26 2.21 -18.98
N ARG A 185 -12.51 1.23 -18.46
CA ARG A 185 -13.00 -0.14 -18.22
C ARG A 185 -13.78 -0.31 -16.91
N LYS A 186 -13.83 0.73 -16.06
CA LYS A 186 -14.41 0.72 -14.70
C LYS A 186 -13.90 -0.41 -13.81
N LYS A 187 -12.65 -0.82 -14.01
CA LYS A 187 -11.97 -1.86 -13.23
C LYS A 187 -10.47 -1.64 -13.23
N GLY A 188 -9.84 -1.88 -12.08
CA GLY A 188 -8.40 -1.80 -11.90
C GLY A 188 -8.04 -1.59 -10.43
N ALA A 189 -6.79 -1.83 -10.09
CA ALA A 189 -6.24 -1.56 -8.77
C ALA A 189 -4.90 -0.82 -8.83
N ILE A 190 -4.71 0.17 -7.95
CA ILE A 190 -3.43 0.87 -7.77
C ILE A 190 -3.01 0.71 -6.31
N LEU A 191 -1.86 0.07 -6.11
CA LEU A 191 -1.26 -0.18 -4.80
C LEU A 191 -0.02 0.71 -4.68
N ASN A 192 -0.10 1.70 -3.79
CA ASN A 192 0.97 2.67 -3.58
C ASN A 192 1.70 2.35 -2.28
N ILE A 193 2.97 1.98 -2.38
CA ILE A 193 3.77 1.57 -1.23
C ILE A 193 4.34 2.81 -0.54
N SER A 194 3.65 3.24 0.51
CA SER A 194 4.09 4.24 1.47
C SER A 194 5.06 3.59 2.50
N SER A 195 4.94 3.92 3.78
CA SER A 195 5.73 3.44 4.92
C SER A 195 5.03 3.81 6.22
N ALA A 196 5.20 3.01 7.27
CA ALA A 196 4.85 3.43 8.63
C ALA A 196 5.52 4.76 9.04
N SER A 197 6.72 5.04 8.51
CA SER A 197 7.40 6.34 8.71
C SER A 197 6.66 7.54 8.11
N GLY A 198 5.65 7.32 7.26
CA GLY A 198 4.78 8.38 6.73
C GLY A 198 3.63 8.73 7.66
N MET A 199 3.40 7.97 8.73
CA MET A 199 2.27 8.16 9.66
C MET A 199 2.53 9.29 10.66
N TYR A 200 3.81 9.59 10.93
CA TYR A 200 4.24 10.62 11.86
C TYR A 200 5.61 11.18 11.43
N PRO A 201 5.97 12.41 11.82
CA PRO A 201 7.30 12.95 11.58
C PRO A 201 8.38 12.04 12.16
N CYS A 202 9.37 11.67 11.34
CA CYS A 202 10.51 10.86 11.78
C CYS A 202 11.79 11.71 11.74
N PRO A 203 12.24 12.25 12.89
CA PRO A 203 13.53 12.93 12.98
C PRO A 203 14.66 12.08 12.39
N LEU A 204 15.65 12.74 11.79
CA LEU A 204 16.79 12.11 11.10
C LEU A 204 16.46 11.37 9.80
N LEU A 205 15.18 11.29 9.42
CA LEU A 205 14.68 10.72 8.16
C LEU A 205 13.67 11.66 7.48
N THR A 206 13.79 12.98 7.72
CA THR A 206 12.75 13.98 7.48
C THR A 206 12.18 13.94 6.06
N VAL A 207 13.04 13.98 5.03
CA VAL A 207 12.60 13.99 3.62
C VAL A 207 11.91 12.66 3.27
N TYR A 208 12.39 11.54 3.83
CA TYR A 208 11.80 10.22 3.60
C TYR A 208 10.41 10.13 4.22
N SER A 209 10.26 10.47 5.51
CA SER A 209 8.95 10.47 6.17
C SER A 209 7.96 11.39 5.46
N ALA A 210 8.39 12.59 5.06
CA ALA A 210 7.54 13.52 4.33
C ALA A 210 7.11 12.96 2.96
N SER A 211 8.03 12.33 2.22
CA SER A 211 7.71 11.70 0.94
C SER A 211 6.72 10.54 1.09
N LYS A 212 6.81 9.76 2.16
CA LYS A 212 5.89 8.64 2.41
C LYS A 212 4.53 9.13 2.92
N ALA A 213 4.49 10.20 3.71
CA ALA A 213 3.25 10.90 4.01
C ALA A 213 2.56 11.40 2.72
N PHE A 214 3.30 12.02 1.79
CA PHE A 214 2.76 12.40 0.48
C PHE A 214 2.11 11.22 -0.24
N VAL A 215 2.79 10.07 -0.34
CA VAL A 215 2.24 8.88 -1.00
C VAL A 215 0.94 8.42 -0.34
N ASP A 216 0.85 8.47 1.00
CA ASP A 216 -0.37 8.11 1.72
C ASP A 216 -1.54 9.05 1.38
N PHE A 217 -1.34 10.36 1.53
CA PHE A 217 -2.36 11.35 1.26
C PHE A 217 -2.78 11.36 -0.21
N PHE A 218 -1.81 11.24 -1.14
CA PHE A 218 -2.07 11.12 -2.57
C PHE A 218 -2.98 9.93 -2.88
N SER A 219 -2.68 8.77 -2.29
CA SER A 219 -3.45 7.54 -2.51
C SER A 219 -4.88 7.65 -1.98
N ARG A 220 -5.04 8.24 -0.78
CA ARG A 220 -6.36 8.44 -0.17
C ARG A 220 -7.20 9.46 -0.91
N GLY A 221 -6.58 10.53 -1.42
CA GLY A 221 -7.24 11.50 -2.29
C GLY A 221 -7.78 10.84 -3.56
N LEU A 222 -6.93 10.08 -4.26
CA LEU A 222 -7.36 9.36 -5.46
C LEU A 222 -8.42 8.28 -5.16
N GLU A 223 -8.35 7.58 -4.04
CA GLU A 223 -9.41 6.62 -3.67
C GLU A 223 -10.76 7.32 -3.58
N ALA A 224 -10.83 8.48 -2.91
CA ALA A 224 -12.06 9.25 -2.82
C ALA A 224 -12.58 9.72 -4.19
N GLU A 225 -11.67 10.10 -5.10
CA GLU A 225 -12.01 10.54 -6.46
C GLU A 225 -12.52 9.39 -7.35
N TYR A 226 -11.88 8.21 -7.28
CA TYR A 226 -12.05 7.16 -8.29
C TYR A 226 -12.77 5.90 -7.79
N LYS A 227 -13.07 5.77 -6.49
CA LYS A 227 -13.84 4.63 -5.95
C LYS A 227 -15.19 4.47 -6.66
N SER A 228 -15.90 5.57 -6.89
CA SER A 228 -17.19 5.57 -7.60
C SER A 228 -17.07 5.16 -9.07
N LYS A 229 -15.86 5.18 -9.63
CA LYS A 229 -15.53 4.74 -10.99
C LYS A 229 -15.14 3.26 -11.06
N GLY A 230 -15.22 2.54 -9.95
CA GLY A 230 -14.88 1.11 -9.87
C GLY A 230 -13.38 0.83 -9.73
N ILE A 231 -12.57 1.85 -9.39
CA ILE A 231 -11.12 1.70 -9.23
C ILE A 231 -10.79 1.50 -7.77
N LEU A 232 -10.02 0.45 -7.48
CA LEU A 232 -9.49 0.21 -6.15
C LEU A 232 -8.16 0.95 -6.02
N ILE A 233 -8.03 1.82 -5.02
CA ILE A 233 -6.78 2.51 -4.74
C ILE A 233 -6.45 2.29 -3.28
N GLN A 234 -5.25 1.80 -3.02
CA GLN A 234 -4.82 1.42 -1.68
C GLN A 234 -3.48 2.06 -1.34
N SER A 235 -3.45 2.74 -0.21
CA SER A 235 -2.22 3.14 0.48
C SER A 235 -1.74 2.00 1.36
N VAL A 236 -0.52 1.55 1.12
CA VAL A 236 0.11 0.48 1.89
C VAL A 236 1.23 1.09 2.72
N LEU A 237 1.18 0.95 4.05
CA LEU A 237 2.13 1.52 5.01
C LEU A 237 2.86 0.40 5.76
N PRO A 238 3.79 -0.33 5.10
CA PRO A 238 4.54 -1.38 5.76
C PRO A 238 5.33 -0.84 6.96
N PHE A 239 5.40 -1.62 8.04
CA PHE A 239 6.51 -1.53 8.98
C PHE A 239 7.73 -2.28 8.40
N PHE A 240 8.65 -2.71 9.25
CA PHE A 240 9.82 -3.45 8.79
C PHE A 240 9.42 -4.74 8.07
N VAL A 241 9.99 -4.91 6.87
CA VAL A 241 9.97 -6.14 6.08
C VAL A 241 11.42 -6.48 5.75
N ALA A 242 11.83 -7.72 5.96
CA ALA A 242 13.22 -8.17 5.80
C ALA A 242 13.67 -8.02 4.33
N THR A 243 14.30 -6.88 4.04
CA THR A 243 14.71 -6.45 2.70
C THR A 243 16.05 -5.73 2.76
N LYS A 244 16.73 -5.59 1.61
CA LYS A 244 17.96 -4.79 1.52
C LYS A 244 17.75 -3.32 1.92
N LEU A 245 16.58 -2.74 1.62
CA LEU A 245 16.26 -1.35 1.98
C LEU A 245 16.18 -1.18 3.51
N SER A 246 15.53 -2.10 4.21
CA SER A 246 15.46 -2.11 5.68
C SER A 246 16.78 -2.46 6.37
N LYS A 247 17.74 -3.02 5.62
CA LYS A 247 18.99 -3.64 6.12
C LYS A 247 18.78 -4.83 7.08
N ILE A 248 17.57 -5.36 7.16
CA ILE A 248 17.24 -6.53 7.98
C ILE A 248 17.31 -7.79 7.11
N ARG A 249 18.07 -8.78 7.59
CA ARG A 249 18.29 -10.06 6.86
C ARG A 249 17.44 -11.21 7.40
N ARG A 250 17.11 -11.20 8.69
CA ARG A 250 16.39 -12.29 9.36
C ARG A 250 14.93 -11.91 9.55
N ALA A 251 14.03 -12.74 9.05
CA ALA A 251 12.60 -12.57 9.29
C ALA A 251 12.22 -12.98 10.71
N THR A 252 11.31 -12.21 11.31
CA THR A 252 10.66 -12.46 12.61
C THR A 252 9.14 -12.43 12.44
N LEU A 253 8.39 -12.55 13.54
CA LEU A 253 6.92 -12.49 13.48
C LEU A 253 6.43 -11.12 13.00
N ASP A 254 7.03 -10.05 13.52
CA ASP A 254 6.74 -8.63 13.28
C ASP A 254 7.56 -8.05 12.13
N THR A 255 8.64 -8.69 11.72
CA THR A 255 9.41 -8.35 10.50
C THR A 255 9.37 -9.52 9.52
N PRO A 256 8.27 -9.70 8.77
CA PRO A 256 8.14 -10.82 7.84
C PRO A 256 9.14 -10.74 6.69
N ASN A 257 9.35 -11.88 6.01
CA ASN A 257 9.97 -11.84 4.69
C ASN A 257 9.00 -11.22 3.66
N PRO A 258 9.50 -10.73 2.50
CA PRO A 258 8.67 -10.07 1.49
C PRO A 258 7.52 -10.93 0.98
N ASP A 259 7.73 -12.22 0.76
CA ASP A 259 6.72 -13.13 0.19
C ASP A 259 5.52 -13.27 1.13
N ARG A 260 5.79 -13.49 2.43
CA ARG A 260 4.76 -13.57 3.47
C ARG A 260 4.02 -12.25 3.64
N TYR A 261 4.75 -11.14 3.59
CA TYR A 261 4.17 -9.80 3.69
C TYR A 261 3.18 -9.55 2.54
N VAL A 262 3.62 -9.74 1.30
CA VAL A 262 2.82 -9.45 0.10
C VAL A 262 1.62 -10.39 -0.02
N ALA A 263 1.78 -11.68 0.30
CA ALA A 263 0.66 -12.61 0.28
C ALA A 263 -0.45 -12.20 1.25
N ALA A 264 -0.09 -11.65 2.42
CA ALA A 264 -1.04 -11.10 3.38
C ALA A 264 -1.61 -9.76 2.90
N GLU A 265 -0.78 -8.88 2.36
CA GLU A 265 -1.18 -7.54 1.91
C GLU A 265 -2.22 -7.61 0.80
N LEU A 266 -1.99 -8.47 -0.21
CA LEU A 266 -2.92 -8.63 -1.33
C LEU A 266 -4.28 -9.20 -0.93
N ASN A 267 -4.43 -9.74 0.29
CA ASN A 267 -5.73 -10.15 0.83
C ASN A 267 -6.54 -8.96 1.37
N THR A 268 -5.90 -7.83 1.65
CA THR A 268 -6.54 -6.60 2.14
C THR A 268 -7.10 -5.73 1.02
N VAL A 269 -6.63 -5.92 -0.22
CA VAL A 269 -7.04 -5.15 -1.40
C VAL A 269 -8.56 -5.17 -1.57
N GLY A 270 -9.17 -3.99 -1.61
CA GLY A 270 -10.63 -3.82 -1.74
C GLY A 270 -11.42 -4.02 -0.44
N LEU A 271 -10.75 -4.32 0.68
CA LEU A 271 -11.34 -4.25 2.02
C LEU A 271 -10.86 -3.02 2.79
N GLN A 272 -9.64 -2.57 2.55
CA GLN A 272 -9.07 -1.38 3.16
C GLN A 272 -8.47 -0.47 2.09
N SER A 273 -8.77 0.82 2.12
CA SER A 273 -8.11 1.83 1.29
C SER A 273 -6.77 2.30 1.88
N GLN A 274 -6.56 2.08 3.18
CA GLN A 274 -5.31 2.34 3.89
C GLN A 274 -5.02 1.13 4.79
N THR A 275 -3.83 0.54 4.68
CA THR A 275 -3.46 -0.68 5.42
C THR A 275 -1.97 -0.74 5.72
N ASN A 276 -1.57 -1.48 6.76
CA ASN A 276 -0.18 -1.86 6.97
C ASN A 276 0.18 -3.18 6.27
N GLY A 277 -0.79 -3.83 5.63
CA GLY A 277 -0.60 -5.01 4.78
C GLY A 277 -0.36 -6.33 5.52
N TYR A 278 -0.05 -6.31 6.81
CA TYR A 278 0.26 -7.51 7.58
C TYR A 278 -0.26 -7.41 9.01
N LEU A 279 -0.89 -8.47 9.52
CA LEU A 279 -1.63 -8.42 10.80
C LEU A 279 -0.76 -7.94 11.98
N PRO A 280 0.46 -8.48 12.22
CA PRO A 280 1.36 -7.93 13.24
C PRO A 280 1.64 -6.44 13.08
N HIS A 281 1.80 -5.94 11.84
CA HIS A 281 1.99 -4.52 11.59
C HIS A 281 0.75 -3.69 11.94
N ALA A 282 -0.44 -4.20 11.62
CA ALA A 282 -1.70 -3.52 11.96
C ALA A 282 -1.94 -3.45 13.47
N VAL A 283 -1.50 -4.46 14.23
CA VAL A 283 -1.56 -4.43 15.70
C VAL A 283 -0.59 -3.40 16.29
N MET A 284 0.57 -3.19 15.66
CA MET A 284 1.60 -2.24 16.13
C MET A 284 1.18 -0.77 16.04
N VAL A 285 0.27 -0.42 15.12
CA VAL A 285 -0.20 0.96 14.96
C VAL A 285 -0.96 1.46 16.19
N GLY A 286 -1.55 0.55 16.98
CA GLY A 286 -2.55 0.92 17.98
C GLY A 286 -3.85 1.31 17.29
N THR A 287 -4.97 0.69 17.66
CA THR A 287 -6.27 1.14 17.18
C THR A 287 -6.61 2.46 17.86
N ASP A 288 -6.53 3.57 17.13
CA ASP A 288 -7.20 4.82 17.53
C ASP A 288 -8.73 4.61 17.67
#